data_AF-A0A7C3D4F6-F1
#
_entry.id   AF-A0A7C3D4F6-F1
#
_cell.length_a   1.000
_cell.length_b   1.000
_cell.length_c   1.000
_cell.angle_alpha   90.00
_cell.angle_beta   90.00
_cell.angle_gamma   90.00
#
_symmetry.space_group_name_H-M   'P 1'
#
loop_
_entity.id
_entity.type
_entity.pdbx_description
1 polymer ?
#
loop_
_entity_poly.entity_id
_entity_poly.type
_entity_poly.pdbx_seq_one_letter_code
_entity_poly.pdbx_strand_id
1 'polypeptide(L)'
;MRIRKTAANVFRHTFLFHELLFKATVGLFRRPLYLGTIVEQMDAIGVRSLTIVGLTSFFTGMVLAMQSGVELAVYGAKMYVGTLISLSLIRELGPVLTALVVAGRVGAGIAAELGSMAVTEQIDAMRALATDPVKKLVSTRLIA
;
A
#
# COMPACT_ATOMS: atom_id res chain seq x y z
N MET A 1 26.35 -13.03 -23.40
CA MET A 1 24.98 -13.11 -23.99
C MET A 1 23.83 -13.01 -22.96
N ARG A 2 24.00 -13.45 -21.69
CA ARG A 2 22.94 -13.37 -20.66
C ARG A 2 22.50 -11.95 -20.28
N ILE A 3 23.45 -11.01 -20.12
CA ILE A 3 23.17 -9.63 -19.69
C ILE A 3 22.25 -8.88 -20.67
N ARG A 4 22.42 -9.05 -21.99
CA ARG A 4 21.58 -8.42 -23.02
C ARG A 4 20.12 -8.92 -22.99
N LYS A 5 19.91 -10.21 -22.67
CA LYS A 5 18.57 -10.79 -22.52
C LYS A 5 17.89 -10.32 -21.23
N THR A 6 18.64 -10.22 -20.13
CA THR A 6 18.12 -9.68 -18.86
C THR A 6 17.70 -8.22 -19.01
N ALA A 7 18.54 -7.38 -19.65
CA ALA A 7 18.22 -5.98 -19.89
C ALA A 7 16.95 -5.81 -20.75
N ALA A 8 16.81 -6.61 -21.80
CA ALA A 8 15.61 -6.59 -22.65
C ALA A 8 14.34 -7.03 -21.89
N ASN A 9 14.45 -8.03 -21.01
CA ASN A 9 13.32 -8.47 -20.19
C ASN A 9 12.91 -7.43 -19.16
N VAL A 10 13.88 -6.80 -18.49
CA VAL A 10 13.60 -5.71 -17.53
C VAL A 10 12.85 -4.58 -18.22
N PHE A 11 13.34 -4.13 -19.38
CA PHE A 11 12.69 -3.08 -20.16
C PHE A 11 11.25 -3.45 -20.53
N ARG A 12 11.03 -4.70 -20.97
CA ARG A 12 9.69 -5.20 -21.32
C ARG A 12 8.76 -5.23 -20.10
N HIS A 13 9.22 -5.70 -18.95
CA HIS A 13 8.40 -5.73 -17.72
C HIS A 13 8.07 -4.33 -17.21
N THR A 14 9.04 -3.40 -17.24
CA THR A 14 8.80 -2.00 -16.87
C THR A 14 7.76 -1.36 -17.80
N PHE A 15 7.85 -1.62 -19.11
CA PHE A 15 6.88 -1.12 -20.08
C PHE A 15 5.48 -1.70 -19.86
N LEU A 16 5.35 -3.02 -19.68
CA LEU A 16 4.07 -3.68 -19.41
C LEU A 16 3.42 -3.17 -18.11
N PHE A 17 4.22 -2.93 -17.08
CA PHE A 17 3.74 -2.37 -15.82
C PHE A 17 3.17 -0.96 -16.00
N HIS A 18 3.85 -0.10 -16.77
CA HIS A 18 3.34 1.24 -17.11
C HIS A 18 2.05 1.17 -17.92
N GLU A 19 1.96 0.26 -18.90
CA GLU A 19 0.74 0.08 -19.69
C GLU A 19 -0.43 -0.36 -18.80
N LEU A 20 -0.20 -1.27 -17.85
CA LEU A 20 -1.21 -1.75 -16.91
C LEU A 20 -1.67 -0.63 -15.96
N LEU A 21 -0.74 0.16 -15.42
CA LEU A 21 -1.06 1.34 -14.61
C LEU A 21 -1.90 2.35 -15.39
N PHE A 22 -1.52 2.63 -16.65
CA PHE A 22 -2.26 3.54 -17.51
C PHE A 22 -3.68 3.03 -17.80
N LYS A 23 -3.84 1.75 -18.11
CA LYS A 23 -5.17 1.15 -18.30
C LYS A 23 -6.02 1.17 -17.04
N ALA A 24 -5.43 0.89 -15.87
CA ALA A 24 -6.15 0.89 -14.60
C ALA A 24 -6.61 2.31 -14.20
N THR A 25 -5.73 3.31 -14.35
CA THR A 25 -6.05 4.72 -14.07
C THR A 25 -7.14 5.26 -14.99
N VAL A 26 -7.06 4.99 -16.31
CA VAL A 26 -8.12 5.36 -17.25
C VAL A 26 -9.41 4.56 -16.98
N GLY A 27 -9.29 3.30 -16.57
CA GLY A 27 -10.39 2.42 -16.21
C GLY A 27 -11.24 2.95 -15.06
N LEU A 28 -10.66 3.79 -14.20
CA LEU A 28 -11.32 4.44 -13.07
C LEU A 28 -12.45 5.39 -13.50
N PHE A 29 -12.29 6.06 -14.64
CA PHE A 29 -13.25 7.06 -15.13
C PHE A 29 -14.27 6.49 -16.13
N ARG A 30 -14.09 5.24 -16.57
CA ARG A 30 -14.99 4.60 -17.53
C ARG A 30 -16.12 3.86 -16.82
N ARG A 31 -17.37 4.03 -17.26
CA ARG A 31 -18.50 3.20 -16.81
C ARG A 31 -18.40 1.75 -17.29
N PRO A 32 -18.92 0.75 -16.56
CA PRO A 32 -19.56 0.83 -15.24
C PRO A 32 -18.55 0.97 -14.09
N LEU A 33 -18.98 1.62 -12.99
CA LEU A 33 -18.22 1.73 -11.74
C LEU A 33 -18.67 0.64 -10.76
N TYR A 34 -17.74 -0.16 -10.25
CA TYR A 34 -18.02 -1.23 -9.30
C TYR A 34 -17.95 -0.71 -7.85
N LEU A 35 -18.89 0.17 -7.48
CA LEU A 35 -18.87 0.86 -6.18
C LEU A 35 -18.87 -0.12 -4.99
N GLY A 36 -19.65 -1.21 -5.07
CA GLY A 36 -19.66 -2.23 -4.01
C GLY A 36 -18.28 -2.85 -3.78
N THR A 37 -17.60 -3.24 -4.86
CA THR A 37 -16.24 -3.79 -4.79
C THR A 37 -15.23 -2.75 -4.30
N ILE A 38 -15.38 -1.47 -4.64
CA ILE A 38 -14.50 -0.41 -4.12
C ILE A 38 -14.64 -0.31 -2.60
N VAL A 39 -15.86 -0.31 -2.07
CA VAL A 39 -16.10 -0.25 -0.61
C VAL A 39 -15.52 -1.48 0.10
N GLU A 40 -15.69 -2.67 -0.46
CA GLU A 40 -15.08 -3.90 0.06
C GLU A 40 -13.55 -3.80 0.12
N GLN A 41 -12.93 -3.25 -0.92
CA GLN A 41 -11.48 -3.05 -0.95
C GLN A 41 -11.05 -1.96 0.04
N MET A 42 -11.82 -0.88 0.24
CA MET A 42 -11.51 0.15 1.24
C MET A 42 -11.55 -0.39 2.68
N ASP A 43 -12.49 -1.28 2.99
CA ASP A 43 -12.49 -2.01 4.27
C ASP A 43 -11.23 -2.87 4.41
N ALA A 44 -10.92 -3.66 3.38
CA ALA A 44 -9.81 -4.59 3.41
C ALA A 44 -8.44 -3.90 3.51
N ILE A 45 -8.25 -2.80 2.79
CA ILE A 45 -7.01 -2.03 2.72
C ILE A 45 -6.88 -1.09 3.92
N GLY A 46 -7.91 -0.30 4.21
CA GLY A 46 -7.89 0.73 5.24
C GLY A 46 -8.24 0.18 6.62
N VAL A 47 -9.51 -0.19 6.81
CA VAL A 47 -10.07 -0.53 8.14
C VAL A 47 -9.34 -1.70 8.77
N ARG A 48 -9.12 -2.78 8.01
CA ARG A 48 -8.43 -3.95 8.56
C ARG A 48 -6.97 -3.65 8.91
N SER A 49 -6.35 -2.65 8.30
CA SER A 49 -4.96 -2.22 8.58
C SER A 49 -4.83 -1.32 9.82
N LEU A 50 -5.94 -0.76 10.34
CA LEU A 50 -5.90 0.15 11.49
C LEU A 50 -5.26 -0.50 12.73
N THR A 51 -5.55 -1.77 13.00
CA THR A 51 -5.00 -2.45 14.19
C THR A 51 -3.48 -2.54 14.14
N ILE A 52 -2.90 -2.93 12.99
CA ILE A 52 -1.45 -3.08 12.88
C ILE A 52 -0.75 -1.71 12.86
N VAL A 53 -1.30 -0.72 12.16
CA VAL A 53 -0.76 0.65 12.13
C VAL A 53 -0.85 1.30 13.50
N GLY A 54 -1.96 1.13 14.21
CA GLY A 54 -2.17 1.66 15.55
C GLY A 54 -1.20 1.05 16.56
N LEU A 55 -1.04 -0.27 16.56
CA LEU A 55 -0.09 -0.94 17.44
C LEU A 55 1.35 -0.50 17.17
N THR A 56 1.80 -0.51 15.92
CA THR A 56 3.17 -0.12 15.57
C THR A 56 3.45 1.34 15.91
N SER A 57 2.50 2.24 15.63
CA SER A 57 2.64 3.66 15.94
C SER A 57 2.64 3.93 17.44
N PHE A 58 1.82 3.20 18.21
CA PHE A 58 1.78 3.31 19.66
C PHE A 58 3.10 2.91 20.31
N PHE A 59 3.63 1.73 19.98
CA PHE A 59 4.93 1.29 20.50
C PHE A 59 6.08 2.21 20.06
N THR A 60 6.06 2.66 18.80
CA THR A 60 7.07 3.61 18.32
C THR A 60 7.03 4.93 19.09
N GLY A 61 5.83 5.47 19.35
CA GLY A 61 5.66 6.68 20.14
C GLY A 61 6.18 6.54 21.57
N MET A 62 5.94 5.39 22.23
CA MET A 62 6.48 5.12 23.57
C MET A 62 8.00 5.06 23.59
N VAL A 63 8.62 4.40 22.59
CA VAL A 63 10.08 4.33 22.49
C VAL A 63 10.69 5.72 22.30
N LEU A 64 10.11 6.53 21.41
CA LEU A 64 10.57 7.91 21.19
C LEU A 64 10.41 8.78 22.44
N ALA A 65 9.29 8.64 23.16
CA ALA A 65 9.07 9.37 24.40
C ALA A 65 10.12 9.03 25.47
N MET A 66 10.41 7.76 25.64
CA MET A 66 11.43 7.30 26.58
C MET A 66 12.83 7.78 26.17
N GLN A 67 13.19 7.62 24.90
CA GLN A 67 14.53 7.96 24.40
C GLN A 67 14.78 9.48 24.44
N SER A 68 13.89 10.27 23.85
CA SER A 68 14.02 11.74 23.86
C SER A 68 13.92 12.31 25.27
N GLY A 69 13.13 11.69 26.16
CA GLY A 69 13.05 12.08 27.56
C GLY A 69 14.39 11.97 28.30
N VAL A 70 15.16 10.91 28.03
CA VAL A 70 16.51 10.73 28.59
C VAL A 70 17.51 11.69 27.93
N GLU A 71 17.45 11.86 26.62
CA GLU A 71 18.37 12.75 25.89
C GLU A 71 18.20 14.23 26.30
N LEU A 72 16.97 14.74 26.34
CA LEU A 72 16.70 16.13 26.73
C LEU A 72 16.89 16.38 28.24
N ALA A 73 16.90 15.33 29.07
CA ALA A 73 17.20 15.45 30.50
C ALA A 73 18.58 16.05 30.75
N VAL A 74 19.57 15.64 29.95
CA VAL A 74 20.97 16.06 30.08
C VAL A 74 21.11 17.57 29.84
N TYR A 75 20.25 18.13 28.99
CA TYR A 75 20.23 19.55 28.64
C TYR A 75 19.23 20.37 29.49
N GLY A 76 18.58 19.78 30.49
CA GLY A 76 17.54 20.45 31.28
C GLY A 76 16.25 20.76 30.49
N ALA A 77 16.06 20.13 29.33
CA ALA A 77 15.05 20.49 28.33
C ALA A 77 13.84 19.53 28.26
N LYS A 78 13.57 18.75 29.33
CA LYS A 78 12.49 17.73 29.36
C LYS A 78 11.10 18.25 28.96
N MET A 79 10.83 19.53 29.20
CA MET A 79 9.56 20.17 28.83
C MET A 79 9.28 20.17 27.31
N TYR A 80 10.32 20.06 26.46
CA TYR A 80 10.18 20.06 25.00
C TYR A 80 9.93 18.67 24.40
N VAL A 81 9.95 17.60 25.19
CA VAL A 81 9.78 16.22 24.72
C VAL A 81 8.47 16.04 23.95
N GLY A 82 7.36 16.57 24.48
CA GLY A 82 6.06 16.47 23.80
C GLY A 82 6.02 17.21 22.46
N THR A 83 6.60 18.40 22.38
CA THR A 83 6.69 19.19 21.13
C THR A 83 7.55 18.49 20.10
N LEU A 84 8.69 17.92 20.51
CA LEU A 84 9.60 17.20 19.62
C LEU A 84 8.91 15.98 19.02
N ILE A 85 8.25 15.16 19.85
CA ILE A 85 7.62 13.91 19.40
C ILE A 85 6.43 14.18 18.49
N SER A 86 5.57 15.13 18.87
CA SER A 86 4.39 15.48 18.05
C SER A 86 4.78 15.99 16.67
N LEU A 87 5.77 16.88 16.57
CA LEU A 87 6.28 17.37 15.28
C LEU A 87 6.89 16.24 14.43
N SER A 88 7.74 15.40 15.04
CA SER A 88 8.40 14.30 14.33
C SER A 88 7.42 13.24 13.85
N LEU A 89 6.41 12.89 14.65
CA LEU A 89 5.38 11.92 14.27
C LEU A 89 4.48 12.46 13.16
N ILE A 90 4.05 13.72 13.23
CA ILE A 90 3.12 14.26 12.21
C ILE A 90 3.82 14.48 10.87
N ARG A 91 5.08 14.96 10.87
CA ARG A 91 5.77 15.34 9.63
C ARG A 91 6.48 14.19 8.94
N GLU A 92 7.07 13.28 9.70
CA GLU A 92 8.00 12.29 9.15
C GLU A 92 7.53 10.87 9.45
N LEU A 93 7.54 10.49 10.73
CA LEU A 93 7.43 9.10 11.13
C LEU A 93 6.03 8.53 10.95
N GLY A 94 4.98 9.31 11.21
CA GLY A 94 3.60 8.88 11.02
C GLY A 94 3.32 8.46 9.58
N PRO A 95 3.54 9.35 8.58
CA PRO A 95 3.39 9.00 7.17
C PRO A 95 4.27 7.82 6.75
N VAL A 96 5.55 7.79 7.16
CA VAL A 96 6.49 6.74 6.75
C VAL A 96 6.12 5.38 7.34
N LEU A 97 5.82 5.31 8.64
CA LEU A 97 5.45 4.06 9.32
C LEU A 97 4.13 3.52 8.76
N THR A 98 3.15 4.39 8.56
CA THR A 98 1.85 3.99 7.98
C THR A 98 2.05 3.45 6.57
N ALA A 99 2.78 4.16 5.71
CA ALA A 99 3.03 3.73 4.35
C ALA A 99 3.76 2.39 4.30
N LEU A 100 4.79 2.20 5.13
CA LEU A 100 5.57 0.97 5.17
C LEU A 100 4.74 -0.23 5.64
N VAL A 101 3.99 -0.08 6.73
CA VAL A 101 3.18 -1.15 7.31
C VAL A 101 2.04 -1.54 6.36
N VAL A 102 1.33 -0.54 5.81
CA VAL A 102 0.24 -0.77 4.86
C VAL A 102 0.77 -1.41 3.58
N ALA A 103 1.85 -0.89 2.98
CA ALA A 103 2.44 -1.45 1.78
C ALA A 103 2.86 -2.92 1.96
N GLY A 104 3.47 -3.26 3.10
CA GLY A 104 3.87 -4.63 3.40
C GLY A 104 2.67 -5.58 3.51
N ARG A 105 1.69 -5.23 4.35
CA ARG A 105 0.51 -6.06 4.60
C ARG A 105 -0.40 -6.16 3.37
N VAL A 106 -0.81 -5.01 2.85
CA VAL A 106 -1.79 -4.93 1.77
C VAL A 106 -1.17 -5.36 0.45
N GLY A 107 0.06 -4.95 0.15
CA GLY A 107 0.76 -5.35 -1.08
C GLY A 107 0.93 -6.87 -1.18
N ALA A 108 1.37 -7.52 -0.10
CA ALA A 108 1.46 -8.98 -0.05
C ALA A 108 0.08 -9.65 -0.16
N GLY A 109 -0.94 -9.09 0.49
CA GLY A 109 -2.32 -9.58 0.42
C GLY A 109 -2.90 -9.54 -0.99
N ILE A 110 -2.77 -8.39 -1.68
CA ILE A 110 -3.24 -8.22 -3.06
C ILE A 110 -2.49 -9.17 -4.00
N ALA A 111 -1.17 -9.31 -3.84
CA ALA A 111 -0.38 -10.23 -4.65
C ALA A 111 -0.81 -11.69 -4.46
N ALA A 112 -1.06 -12.11 -3.21
CA ALA A 112 -1.52 -13.46 -2.91
C ALA A 112 -2.93 -13.72 -3.45
N GLU A 113 -3.83 -12.74 -3.33
CA GLU A 113 -5.20 -12.84 -3.83
C GLU A 113 -5.22 -12.95 -5.36
N LEU A 114 -4.56 -12.03 -6.07
CA LEU A 114 -4.47 -12.06 -7.54
C LEU A 114 -3.73 -13.32 -8.03
N GLY A 115 -2.70 -13.77 -7.31
CA GLY A 115 -2.00 -15.01 -7.62
C GLY A 115 -2.91 -16.23 -7.50
N SER A 116 -3.72 -16.31 -6.44
CA SER A 116 -4.71 -17.37 -6.27
C SER A 116 -5.77 -17.34 -7.38
N MET A 117 -6.28 -16.16 -7.74
CA MET A 117 -7.22 -15.99 -8.85
C MET A 117 -6.63 -16.40 -10.20
N ALA A 118 -5.33 -16.18 -10.41
CA ALA A 118 -4.63 -16.59 -11.62
C ALA A 118 -4.49 -18.12 -11.69
N VAL A 119 -4.07 -18.76 -10.59
CA VAL A 119 -3.89 -20.23 -10.53
C VAL A 119 -5.23 -20.97 -10.63
N THR A 120 -6.31 -20.38 -10.13
CA THR A 120 -7.68 -20.93 -10.21
C THR A 120 -8.42 -20.52 -11.50
N GLU A 121 -7.72 -19.91 -12.47
CA GLU A 121 -8.26 -19.47 -13.76
C GLU A 121 -9.44 -18.49 -13.69
N GLN A 122 -9.71 -17.88 -12.53
CA GLN A 122 -10.80 -16.92 -12.35
C GLN A 122 -10.63 -15.68 -13.25
N ILE A 123 -9.39 -15.26 -13.48
CA ILE A 123 -9.07 -14.14 -14.37
C ILE A 123 -9.47 -14.47 -15.82
N ASP A 124 -9.23 -15.69 -16.26
CA ASP A 124 -9.56 -16.13 -17.63
C ASP A 124 -11.06 -16.39 -17.78
N ALA A 125 -11.71 -16.91 -16.74
CA ALA A 125 -13.16 -17.02 -16.69
C ALA A 125 -13.84 -15.65 -16.85
N MET A 126 -13.32 -14.59 -16.21
CA MET A 126 -13.84 -13.24 -16.38
C MET A 126 -13.72 -12.74 -17.83
N ARG A 127 -12.58 -13.02 -18.49
CA ARG A 127 -12.38 -12.68 -19.91
C ARG A 127 -13.37 -13.43 -20.81
N ALA A 128 -13.62 -14.71 -20.53
CA ALA A 128 -14.61 -15.52 -21.25
C ALA A 128 -16.04 -14.98 -21.09
N LEU A 129 -16.36 -14.41 -19.93
CA LEU A 129 -17.64 -13.75 -19.63
C LEU A 129 -17.68 -12.27 -20.09
N ALA A 130 -16.78 -11.85 -20.99
CA ALA A 130 -16.68 -10.48 -21.50
C ALA A 130 -16.54 -9.39 -20.42
N THR A 131 -16.02 -9.76 -19.25
CA THR A 131 -15.75 -8.83 -18.14
C THR A 131 -14.26 -8.49 -18.12
N ASP A 132 -13.93 -7.19 -18.17
CA ASP A 132 -12.54 -6.74 -18.11
C ASP A 132 -11.93 -6.96 -16.71
N PRO A 133 -10.95 -7.87 -16.54
CA PRO A 133 -10.33 -8.13 -15.24
C PRO A 133 -9.47 -6.97 -14.75
N VAL A 134 -8.83 -6.21 -15.64
CA VAL A 134 -8.01 -5.04 -15.23
C VAL A 134 -8.91 -3.98 -14.61
N LYS A 135 -10.08 -3.78 -15.20
CA LYS A 135 -11.06 -2.85 -14.66
C LYS A 135 -11.62 -3.29 -13.31
N LYS A 136 -12.13 -4.52 -13.21
CA LYS A 136 -12.83 -4.99 -12.01
C LYS A 136 -11.89 -5.30 -10.86
N LEU A 137 -10.66 -5.78 -11.13
CA LEU A 137 -9.71 -6.21 -10.10
C LEU A 137 -8.62 -5.18 -9.81
N VAL A 138 -8.03 -4.55 -10.82
CA VAL A 138 -6.89 -3.64 -10.61
C VAL A 138 -7.39 -2.23 -10.31
N SER A 139 -8.34 -1.73 -11.09
CA SER A 139 -8.78 -0.33 -10.97
C SER A 139 -9.53 -0.07 -9.66
N THR A 140 -10.32 -1.03 -9.19
CA THR A 140 -11.04 -0.96 -7.89
C THR A 140 -10.10 -0.95 -6.70
N ARG A 141 -9.00 -1.73 -6.75
CA ARG A 141 -7.94 -1.74 -5.74
C ARG A 141 -7.01 -0.53 -5.81
N LEU A 142 -6.92 0.13 -6.96
CA LEU A 142 -6.10 1.33 -7.15
C LEU A 142 -6.71 2.56 -6.45
N ILE A 143 -8.04 2.64 -6.40
CA ILE A 143 -8.77 3.76 -5.77
C ILE A 143 -9.07 3.54 -4.29
N ALA A 144 -9.21 2.26 -3.88
CA ALA A 144 -9.52 1.87 -2.52
C ALA A 144 -8.32 2.07 -1.58
#